data_AF-A0A9D9L372-F1
#
_entry.id   AF-A0A9D9L372-F1
#
_cell.length_a   1.000
_cell.length_b   1.000
_cell.length_c   1.000
_cell.angle_alpha   90.00
_cell.angle_beta   90.00
_cell.angle_gamma   90.00
#
_symmetry.space_group_name_H-M   'P 1'
#
loop_
_entity.id
_entity.type
_entity.pdbx_description
1 polymer ?
#
loop_
_entity_poly.entity_id
_entity_poly.type
_entity_poly.pdbx_seq_one_letter_code
_entity_poly.pdbx_strand_id
1 'polypeptide(L)'
;MARKNDQLRRKEIVYTAEEWKQIEKKAEKCHLKTSTFIRAMSLDGAVTVVDLKELAPLLNGMRIISNNVNQVAKKANETNSIYAEDVEKLKEAQQTLCRTVSQWLSTVTLTKP
;
A
#
# COMPACT_ATOMS: atom_id res chain seq x y z
N MET A 1 -5.39 53.52 -8.75
CA MET A 1 -5.68 52.09 -8.97
C MET A 1 -4.53 51.26 -8.41
N ALA A 2 -4.72 50.59 -7.28
CA ALA A 2 -3.80 49.57 -6.75
C ALA A 2 -4.60 48.71 -5.76
N ARG A 3 -5.12 47.56 -6.20
CA ARG A 3 -5.87 46.64 -5.34
C ARG A 3 -4.93 45.53 -4.86
N LYS A 4 -4.82 45.40 -3.53
CA LYS A 4 -4.57 44.18 -2.74
C LYS A 4 -3.63 43.13 -3.39
N ASN A 5 -2.34 43.20 -3.10
CA ASN A 5 -1.42 42.08 -3.37
C ASN A 5 -0.66 41.59 -2.11
N ASP A 6 -1.06 42.03 -0.92
CA ASP A 6 -0.33 41.77 0.34
C ASP A 6 -0.44 40.32 0.88
N GLN A 7 -1.04 39.39 0.14
CA GLN A 7 -1.22 38.00 0.59
C GLN A 7 -0.63 36.93 -0.35
N LEU A 8 -0.07 37.29 -1.50
CA LEU A 8 0.57 36.30 -2.38
C LEU A 8 2.02 36.06 -1.95
N ARG A 9 2.33 34.81 -1.56
CA ARG A 9 3.71 34.37 -1.30
C ARG A 9 4.22 33.57 -2.50
N ARG A 10 5.38 33.96 -3.04
CA ARG A 10 6.12 33.20 -4.05
C ARG A 10 7.26 32.45 -3.37
N LYS A 11 7.42 31.18 -3.70
CA LYS A 11 8.57 30.36 -3.31
C LYS A 11 9.16 29.72 -4.56
N GLU A 12 10.47 29.85 -4.72
CA GLU A 12 11.21 29.13 -5.76
C GLU A 12 11.60 27.74 -5.24
N ILE A 13 11.40 26.73 -6.08
CA ILE A 13 11.73 25.34 -5.81
C ILE A 13 12.54 24.86 -7.01
N VAL A 14 13.72 24.31 -6.75
CA VAL A 14 14.62 23.79 -7.78
C VAL A 14 14.55 22.27 -7.74
N TYR A 15 14.43 21.66 -8.91
CA TYR A 15 14.44 20.23 -9.10
C TYR A 15 15.65 19.84 -9.94
N THR A 16 16.21 18.68 -9.67
CA THR A 16 17.13 18.03 -10.61
C THR A 16 16.37 17.59 -11.87
N ALA A 17 17.11 17.33 -12.96
CA ALA A 17 16.49 16.88 -14.22
C ALA A 17 15.71 15.57 -14.06
N GLU A 18 16.17 14.66 -13.20
CA GLU A 18 15.50 13.39 -12.93
C GLU A 18 14.20 13.60 -12.13
N GLU A 19 14.24 14.42 -11.08
CA GLU A 19 13.03 14.77 -10.32
C GLU A 19 11.99 15.45 -11.19
N TRP A 20 12.42 16.36 -12.07
CA TRP A 20 11.53 17.04 -13.01
C TRP A 20 10.80 16.06 -13.93
N LYS A 21 11.54 15.12 -14.53
CA LYS A 21 10.98 14.07 -15.39
C LYS A 21 9.97 13.19 -14.67
N GLN A 22 10.21 12.90 -13.40
CA GLN A 22 9.25 12.13 -12.58
C GLN A 22 7.97 12.92 -12.31
N ILE A 23 8.09 14.22 -12.03
CA ILE A 23 6.95 15.11 -11.81
C ILE A 23 6.11 15.23 -13.09
N GLU A 24 6.74 15.43 -14.26
CA GLU A 24 6.03 15.49 -15.55
C GLU A 24 5.24 14.20 -15.82
N LYS A 25 5.86 13.03 -15.65
CA LYS A 25 5.16 11.75 -15.79
C LYS A 25 3.98 11.59 -14.83
N LYS A 26 4.10 12.06 -13.58
CA LYS A 26 3.01 12.00 -12.60
C LYS A 26 1.88 12.97 -12.98
N ALA A 27 2.22 14.17 -13.43
CA ALA A 27 1.25 15.15 -13.92
C ALA A 27 0.49 14.64 -15.15
N GLU A 28 1.19 14.03 -16.11
CA GLU A 28 0.60 13.40 -17.30
C GLU A 28 -0.39 12.29 -16.94
N LYS A 29 -0.02 11.40 -16.01
CA LYS A 29 -0.91 10.33 -15.51
C LYS A 29 -2.19 10.86 -14.88
N CYS A 30 -2.14 12.05 -14.28
CA CYS A 30 -3.30 12.73 -13.71
C CYS A 30 -4.01 13.65 -14.71
N HIS A 31 -3.54 13.73 -15.96
CA HIS A 31 -4.01 14.67 -16.98
C HIS A 31 -3.99 16.14 -16.53
N LEU A 32 -3.00 16.51 -15.72
CA LEU A 32 -2.81 17.86 -15.19
C LEU A 32 -1.58 18.53 -15.79
N LYS A 33 -1.59 19.87 -15.81
CA LYS A 33 -0.36 20.65 -16.04
C LYS A 33 0.58 20.47 -14.86
N THR A 34 1.89 20.44 -15.10
CA THR A 34 2.92 20.30 -14.07
C THR A 34 2.77 21.30 -12.92
N SER A 35 2.47 22.57 -13.22
CA SER A 35 2.26 23.60 -12.19
C SER A 35 1.01 23.35 -11.33
N THR A 36 -0.08 22.89 -11.95
CA THR A 36 -1.32 22.51 -11.24
C THR A 36 -1.08 21.28 -10.37
N PHE A 37 -0.37 20.28 -10.89
CA PHE A 37 0.01 19.07 -10.16
C PHE A 37 0.90 19.41 -8.95
N ILE A 38 1.96 20.20 -9.12
CA ILE A 38 2.84 20.61 -8.02
C ILE A 38 2.04 21.40 -6.97
N ARG A 39 1.16 22.32 -7.40
CA ARG A 39 0.36 23.11 -6.48
C ARG A 39 -0.64 22.26 -5.71
N ALA A 40 -1.35 21.37 -6.38
CA ALA A 40 -2.28 20.42 -5.76
C ALA A 40 -1.53 19.49 -4.80
N MET A 41 -0.40 18.91 -5.19
CA MET A 41 0.42 18.08 -4.29
C MET A 41 1.02 18.86 -3.12
N SER A 42 1.30 20.16 -3.27
CA SER A 42 1.84 20.99 -2.19
C SER A 42 0.75 21.47 -1.22
N LEU A 43 -0.52 21.41 -1.60
CA LEU A 43 -1.68 21.81 -0.80
C LEU A 43 -2.44 20.60 -0.23
N ASP A 44 -2.73 19.63 -1.10
CA ASP A 44 -3.58 18.46 -0.88
C ASP A 44 -2.79 17.15 -0.77
N GLY A 45 -1.47 17.19 -1.02
CA GLY A 45 -0.62 16.01 -0.92
C GLY A 45 -0.53 15.55 0.53
N ALA A 46 -1.43 14.65 0.93
CA ALA A 46 -1.28 13.91 2.17
C ALA A 46 0.03 13.12 2.08
N VAL A 47 1.04 13.55 2.83
CA VAL A 47 2.22 12.71 3.11
C VAL A 47 1.76 11.65 4.09
N THR A 48 1.15 10.59 3.58
CA THR A 48 0.76 9.44 4.39
C THR A 48 2.04 8.67 4.72
N VAL A 49 2.62 8.96 5.88
CA VAL A 49 3.60 8.06 6.49
C VAL A 49 2.83 6.82 6.93
N VAL A 50 2.81 5.82 6.06
CA VAL A 50 2.24 4.51 6.39
C VAL A 50 3.22 3.85 7.37
N ASP A 51 2.89 3.85 8.66
CA ASP A 51 3.63 3.07 9.65
C ASP A 51 3.38 1.58 9.36
N LEU A 52 4.39 0.92 8.78
CA LEU A 52 4.36 -0.49 8.43
C LEU A 52 4.30 -1.41 9.67
N LYS A 53 4.35 -0.88 10.90
CA LYS A 53 4.09 -1.67 12.12
C LYS A 53 2.74 -2.37 12.07
N GLU A 54 1.72 -1.78 11.44
CA GLU A 54 0.41 -2.41 11.29
C GLU A 54 0.40 -3.56 10.27
N LEU A 55 1.47 -3.74 9.47
CA LEU A 55 1.63 -4.86 8.54
C LEU A 55 2.15 -6.14 9.23
N ALA A 56 2.67 -6.04 10.45
CA ALA A 56 3.25 -7.17 11.17
C ALA A 56 2.27 -8.36 11.39
N PRO A 57 0.98 -8.13 11.75
CA PRO A 57 0.01 -9.22 11.87
C PRO A 57 -0.25 -9.93 10.54
N LEU A 58 -0.24 -9.20 9.42
CA LEU A 58 -0.40 -9.78 8.08
C LEU A 58 0.76 -10.70 7.72
N LEU A 59 1.99 -10.21 7.91
CA LEU A 59 3.21 -10.98 7.64
C LEU A 59 3.26 -12.25 8.51
N ASN A 60 2.82 -12.17 9.77
CA ASN A 60 2.75 -13.34 10.63
C ASN A 60 1.70 -14.34 10.15
N GLY A 61 0.53 -13.89 9.70
CA GLY A 61 -0.49 -14.76 9.12
C GLY A 61 -0.02 -15.46 7.83
N MET A 62 0.67 -14.74 6.94
CA MET A 62 1.28 -15.34 5.75
C MET A 62 2.34 -16.40 6.11
N ARG A 63 3.16 -16.13 7.13
CA ARG A 63 4.17 -17.09 7.62
C ARG A 63 3.54 -18.38 8.12
N ILE A 64 2.44 -18.29 8.86
CA ILE A 64 1.70 -19.47 9.36
C ILE A 64 1.19 -20.32 8.19
N ILE A 65 0.60 -19.70 7.17
CA ILE A 65 0.14 -20.42 5.97
C ILE A 65 1.31 -21.07 5.25
N SER A 66 2.42 -20.35 5.03
CA SER A 66 3.61 -20.92 4.41
C SER A 66 4.12 -22.17 5.14
N ASN A 67 4.13 -22.13 6.48
CA ASN A 67 4.53 -23.27 7.29
C ASN A 67 3.55 -24.44 7.14
N ASN A 68 2.24 -24.17 7.15
CA ASN A 68 1.22 -25.21 6.99
C ASN A 68 1.29 -25.86 5.60
N VAL A 69 1.43 -25.06 4.52
CA VAL A 69 1.65 -25.58 3.16
C VAL A 69 2.87 -26.50 3.11
N ASN A 70 3.97 -26.09 3.73
CA ASN A 70 5.19 -26.89 3.76
C ASN A 70 5.01 -28.21 4.52
N GLN A 71 4.19 -28.22 5.58
CA GLN A 71 3.84 -29.44 6.31
C GLN A 71 2.99 -30.39 5.46
N VAL A 72 2.00 -29.87 4.73
CA VAL A 72 1.20 -30.68 3.79
C VAL A 72 2.10 -31.28 2.71
N ALA A 73 2.98 -30.48 2.11
CA ALA A 73 3.91 -30.95 1.08
C ALA A 73 4.86 -32.03 1.60
N LYS A 74 5.41 -31.85 2.82
CA LYS A 74 6.30 -32.84 3.44
C LYS A 74 5.58 -34.16 3.72
N LYS A 75 4.38 -34.11 4.31
CA LYS A 75 3.56 -35.32 4.53
C LYS A 75 3.16 -36.02 3.24
N ALA A 76 2.81 -35.25 2.21
CA ALA A 76 2.50 -35.79 0.88
C ALA A 76 3.69 -36.54 0.29
N ASN A 77 4.90 -36.00 0.42
CA ASN A 77 6.13 -36.65 -0.03
C ASN A 77 6.48 -37.89 0.80
N GLU A 78 6.21 -37.90 2.10
CA GLU A 78 6.51 -39.03 2.99
C GLU A 78 5.53 -40.19 2.83
N THR A 79 4.25 -39.91 2.56
CA THR A 79 3.18 -40.93 2.53
C THR A 79 2.65 -41.21 1.12
N ASN A 80 3.11 -40.50 0.09
CA ASN A 80 2.50 -40.46 -1.25
C ASN A 80 0.98 -40.18 -1.22
N SER A 81 0.50 -39.54 -0.15
CA SER A 81 -0.92 -39.32 0.09
C SER A 81 -1.14 -37.99 0.81
N ILE A 82 -2.24 -37.31 0.49
CA ILE A 82 -2.64 -36.06 1.12
C ILE A 82 -3.88 -36.35 1.97
N TYR A 83 -3.77 -36.19 3.28
CA TYR A 83 -4.93 -36.34 4.18
C TYR A 83 -5.85 -35.13 4.04
N ALA A 84 -7.16 -35.40 3.91
CA ALA A 84 -8.18 -34.36 3.82
C ALA A 84 -8.14 -33.40 5.03
N GLU A 85 -7.80 -33.90 6.21
CA GLU A 85 -7.67 -33.10 7.44
C GLU A 85 -6.56 -32.03 7.35
N ASP A 86 -5.43 -32.36 6.74
CA ASP A 86 -4.31 -31.42 6.57
C ASP A 86 -4.66 -30.31 5.56
N VAL A 87 -5.43 -30.64 4.52
CA VAL A 87 -5.96 -29.67 3.55
C VAL A 87 -7.00 -28.76 4.21
N GLU A 88 -7.84 -29.29 5.09
CA GLU A 88 -8.88 -28.51 5.77
C GLU A 88 -8.27 -27.51 6.76
N LYS A 89 -7.25 -27.93 7.53
CA LYS A 89 -6.45 -27.02 8.38
C LYS A 89 -5.80 -25.89 7.57
N LEU A 90 -5.33 -26.20 6.35
CA LEU A 90 -4.76 -25.18 5.47
C LEU A 90 -5.81 -24.17 4.98
N LYS A 91 -7.01 -24.63 4.61
CA LYS A 91 -8.13 -23.75 4.23
C LYS A 91 -8.58 -22.84 5.37
N GLU A 92 -8.66 -23.36 6.60
CA GLU A 92 -9.03 -22.57 7.78
C GLU A 92 -8.00 -21.45 8.04
N ALA A 93 -6.70 -21.77 7.94
CA ALA A 93 -5.63 -20.79 8.06
C ALA A 93 -5.71 -19.72 6.95
N GLN A 94 -6.02 -20.13 5.71
CA GLN A 94 -6.23 -19.22 4.59
C GLN A 94 -7.42 -18.28 4.79
N GLN A 95 -8.57 -18.80 5.23
CA GLN A 95 -9.75 -17.98 5.54
C GLN A 95 -9.45 -16.96 6.63
N THR A 96 -8.71 -17.36 7.65
CA THR A 96 -8.28 -16.48 8.74
C THR A 96 -7.40 -15.34 8.22
N LEU A 97 -6.44 -15.63 7.33
CA LEU A 97 -5.63 -14.59 6.70
C LEU A 97 -6.48 -13.64 5.84
N CYS A 98 -7.36 -14.17 4.99
CA CYS A 98 -8.24 -13.35 4.15
C CYS A 98 -9.12 -12.40 4.99
N ARG A 99 -9.60 -12.86 6.14
CA ARG A 99 -10.36 -12.04 7.08
C ARG A 99 -9.50 -10.91 7.65
N THR A 100 -8.29 -11.23 8.12
CA THR A 100 -7.35 -10.23 8.67
C THR A 100 -6.96 -9.18 7.64
N VAL A 101 -6.68 -9.59 6.40
CA VAL A 101 -6.42 -8.68 5.27
C VAL A 101 -7.61 -7.77 5.02
N SER A 102 -8.82 -8.33 4.96
CA SER A 102 -10.04 -7.56 4.67
C SER A 102 -10.33 -6.53 5.77
N GLN A 103 -10.10 -6.91 7.04
CA GLN A 103 -10.20 -5.99 8.18
C GLN A 103 -9.15 -4.88 8.09
N TRP A 104 -7.89 -5.21 7.81
CA TRP A 104 -6.84 -4.20 7.65
C TRP A 104 -7.11 -3.26 6.46
N LEU A 105 -7.53 -3.80 5.31
CA LEU A 105 -7.94 -3.00 4.16
C LEU A 105 -9.11 -2.08 4.53
N SER A 106 -10.06 -2.53 5.33
CA SER A 106 -11.15 -1.67 5.82
C SER A 106 -10.63 -0.53 6.71
N THR A 107 -9.65 -0.79 7.58
CA THR A 107 -9.03 0.24 8.44
C THR A 107 -8.24 1.25 7.62
N VAL A 108 -7.44 0.79 6.65
CA VAL A 108 -6.63 1.67 5.79
C VAL A 108 -7.47 2.44 4.77
N THR A 109 -8.59 1.86 4.31
CA THR A 109 -9.51 2.56 3.40
C THR A 109 -10.43 3.54 4.11
N LEU A 110 -10.81 3.27 5.37
CA LEU A 110 -11.51 4.24 6.25
C LEU A 110 -10.57 5.36 6.75
N THR A 111 -9.25 5.17 6.66
CA THR A 111 -8.22 6.20 6.87
C THR A 111 -7.73 6.80 5.55
N LYS A 112 -8.64 7.02 4.60
CA LYS A 112 -8.47 8.08 3.59
C LYS A 112 -9.03 9.40 4.15
N PRO A 113 -8.38 10.55 3.85
CA PRO A 113 -8.62 11.83 4.52
C PRO A 113 -10.05 12.36 4.34
#